data_AF-A0A3M0L474-F1
#
_entry.id   AF-A0A3M0L474-F1
#
_cell.length_a   1.000
_cell.length_b   1.000
_cell.length_c   1.000
_cell.angle_alpha   90.00
_cell.angle_beta   90.00
_cell.angle_gamma   90.00
#
_symmetry.space_group_name_H-M   'P 1'
#
loop_
_entity.id
_entity.type
_entity.pdbx_description
1 polymer ?
#
loop_
_entity_poly.entity_id
_entity_poly.type
_entity_poly.pdbx_seq_one_letter_code
_entity_poly.pdbx_strand_id
1 'polypeptide(L)'
;MLELQYELESKAAKWYATIDIANAFFSILLAAECRPQFAFTWRGVQYPWNRLPQGWKHSPTICHGLIQAALEKGEAPEHLQYIDDIIVWGNRAMEVFEKGEKIIQILLKAGFAIKQSKVKGAAQEIQFLGVKWQDGRQQIPTEVINKITAMSPPTSKKETQAFLSAIGFWRMHIPEYSQIVSPLYLVTRKKNDFHWGPEQQQAFAQIKQEIAHAVALGPVRTGPDVKNMLYSAAGNNGLSWSLWQKVPGEAWSRPLGFWSRSYRGSEANYTPTEKEILAAYE
;
A
#
# COMPACT_ATOMS: atom_id res chain seq x y z
N MET A 1 2.66 7.26 -0.48
CA MET A 1 2.08 5.94 -0.84
C MET A 1 0.58 5.92 -0.58
N LEU A 2 0.11 6.13 0.67
CA LEU A 2 -1.33 6.20 0.97
C LEU A 2 -2.07 7.28 0.15
N GLU A 3 -1.49 8.48 0.00
CA GLU A 3 -2.06 9.54 -0.83
C GLU A 3 -2.24 9.13 -2.31
N LEU A 4 -1.26 8.40 -2.87
CA LEU A 4 -1.34 7.91 -4.25
C LEU A 4 -2.40 6.82 -4.42
N GLN A 5 -2.58 5.98 -3.41
CA GLN A 5 -3.66 4.98 -3.41
C GLN A 5 -5.02 5.68 -3.38
N TYR A 6 -5.19 6.67 -2.51
CA TYR A 6 -6.41 7.48 -2.44
C TYR A 6 -6.69 8.22 -3.76
N GLU A 7 -5.66 8.78 -4.39
CA GLU A 7 -5.82 9.45 -5.68
C GLU A 7 -6.31 8.46 -6.74
N LEU A 8 -5.76 7.25 -6.80
CA LEU A 8 -6.22 6.21 -7.73
C LEU A 8 -7.65 5.74 -7.42
N GLU A 9 -8.01 5.59 -6.15
CA GLU A 9 -9.37 5.28 -5.70
C GLU A 9 -10.38 6.32 -6.20
N SER A 10 -10.02 7.61 -6.13
CA SER A 10 -10.91 8.70 -6.54
C SER A 10 -11.27 8.68 -8.03
N LYS A 11 -10.49 8.01 -8.88
CA LYS A 11 -10.71 7.98 -10.33
C LYS A 11 -11.82 7.01 -10.76
N ALA A 12 -12.18 6.05 -9.90
CA ALA A 12 -13.22 5.05 -10.15
C ALA A 12 -13.14 4.38 -11.54
N ALA A 13 -11.94 4.12 -12.04
CA ALA A 13 -11.70 3.63 -13.38
C ALA A 13 -11.96 2.12 -13.55
N LYS A 14 -12.21 1.69 -14.79
CA LYS A 14 -12.49 0.27 -15.13
C LYS A 14 -11.30 -0.46 -15.73
N TRP A 15 -10.43 0.28 -16.41
CA TRP A 15 -9.26 -0.25 -17.11
C TRP A 15 -8.02 0.47 -16.62
N TYR A 16 -6.93 -0.28 -16.52
CA TYR A 16 -5.64 0.19 -16.04
C TYR A 16 -4.52 -0.39 -16.88
N ALA A 17 -3.42 0.33 -17.01
CA ALA A 17 -2.16 -0.20 -17.52
C ALA A 17 -1.03 0.27 -16.60
N THR A 18 0.00 -0.55 -16.45
CA THR A 18 1.14 -0.26 -15.57
C THR A 18 2.44 -0.38 -16.35
N ILE A 19 3.39 0.49 -16.03
CA ILE A 19 4.70 0.57 -16.63
C ILE A 19 5.71 0.60 -15.48
N ASP A 20 6.55 -0.43 -15.40
CA ASP A 20 7.70 -0.48 -14.49
C ASP A 20 8.98 -0.20 -15.31
N ILE A 21 9.67 0.89 -14.96
CA ILE A 21 10.92 1.30 -15.60
C ILE A 21 12.07 0.51 -14.96
N ALA A 22 12.26 -0.71 -15.43
CA ALA A 22 13.28 -1.61 -14.89
C ALA A 22 14.67 -0.95 -14.88
N ASN A 23 15.33 -0.99 -13.72
CA ASN A 23 16.66 -0.39 -13.53
C ASN A 23 16.70 1.12 -13.88
N ALA A 24 15.62 1.86 -13.60
CA ALA A 24 15.52 3.30 -13.92
C ALA A 24 16.75 4.11 -13.50
N PHE A 25 17.33 3.80 -12.33
CA PHE A 25 18.53 4.51 -11.82
C PHE A 25 19.72 4.40 -12.79
N PHE A 26 19.91 3.25 -13.44
CA PHE A 26 21.00 3.07 -14.39
C PHE A 26 20.79 3.79 -15.73
N SER A 27 19.60 4.34 -15.97
CA SER A 27 19.36 5.26 -17.09
C SER A 27 19.94 6.66 -16.81
N ILE A 28 20.20 7.00 -15.54
CA ILE A 28 20.63 8.32 -15.11
C ILE A 28 22.16 8.39 -15.02
N LEU A 29 22.75 9.28 -15.81
CA LEU A 29 24.18 9.57 -15.82
C LEU A 29 24.63 10.30 -14.55
N LEU A 30 25.75 9.85 -13.98
CA LEU A 30 26.44 10.63 -12.95
C LEU A 30 27.39 11.64 -13.59
N ALA A 31 27.30 12.88 -13.10
CA ALA A 31 28.29 13.93 -13.34
C ALA A 31 29.69 13.40 -13.00
N ALA A 32 30.69 13.74 -13.83
CA ALA A 32 32.03 13.15 -13.74
C ALA A 32 32.69 13.39 -12.37
N GLU A 33 32.39 14.54 -11.77
CA GLU A 33 32.90 15.01 -10.48
C GLU A 33 32.33 14.20 -9.31
N CYS A 34 31.14 13.62 -9.47
CA CYS A 34 30.47 12.82 -8.45
C CYS A 34 30.92 11.35 -8.45
N ARG A 35 31.43 10.83 -9.57
CA ARG A 35 31.76 9.40 -9.74
C ARG A 35 32.73 8.84 -8.70
N PRO A 36 33.79 9.57 -8.28
CA PRO A 36 34.71 9.08 -7.26
C PRO A 36 34.05 8.83 -5.90
N GLN A 37 33.00 9.58 -5.56
CA GLN A 37 32.29 9.45 -4.28
C GLN A 37 31.54 8.11 -4.16
N PHE A 38 31.23 7.49 -5.29
CA PHE A 38 30.54 6.21 -5.33
C PHE A 38 31.49 5.03 -5.59
N ALA A 39 32.80 5.25 -5.63
CA ALA A 39 33.74 4.17 -5.94
C ALA A 39 33.70 3.03 -4.91
N PHE A 40 33.80 1.79 -5.40
CA PHE A 40 33.96 0.60 -4.57
C PHE A 40 35.25 -0.13 -4.94
N THR A 41 35.81 -0.91 -4.00
CA THR A 41 37.06 -1.64 -4.21
C THR A 41 36.77 -3.12 -4.44
N TRP A 42 37.30 -3.66 -5.53
CA TRP A 42 37.27 -5.09 -5.81
C TRP A 42 38.67 -5.57 -6.17
N ARG A 43 39.19 -6.57 -5.42
CA ARG A 43 40.54 -7.12 -5.60
C ARG A 43 41.66 -6.06 -5.65
N GLY A 44 41.56 -5.03 -4.81
CA GLY A 44 42.54 -3.95 -4.73
C GLY A 44 42.42 -2.88 -5.82
N VAL A 45 41.44 -2.99 -6.73
CA VAL A 45 41.17 -1.99 -7.78
C VAL A 45 39.90 -1.21 -7.44
N GLN A 46 39.94 0.11 -7.58
CA GLN A 46 38.76 0.96 -7.40
C GLN A 46 37.96 1.09 -8.70
N TYR A 47 36.64 0.92 -8.59
CA TYR A 47 35.69 1.03 -9.68
C TYR A 47 34.67 2.13 -9.35
N PRO A 48 34.63 3.24 -10.12
CA PRO A 48 33.61 4.26 -9.95
C PRO A 48 32.30 3.87 -10.67
N TRP A 49 31.17 4.36 -10.16
CA TRP A 49 29.90 4.28 -10.90
C TRP A 49 29.80 5.40 -11.93
N ASN A 50 29.37 5.05 -13.14
CA ASN A 50 29.06 6.02 -14.21
C ASN A 50 27.58 6.42 -14.25
N ARG A 51 26.75 5.73 -13.48
CA ARG A 51 25.29 5.86 -13.43
C ARG A 51 24.84 5.93 -11.98
N LEU A 52 23.65 6.47 -11.74
CA LEU A 52 23.10 6.61 -10.40
C LEU A 52 23.02 5.22 -9.72
N PRO A 53 23.71 5.00 -8.60
CA PRO A 53 23.81 3.67 -8.00
C PRO A 53 22.53 3.30 -7.25
N GLN A 54 22.21 2.00 -7.25
CA GLN A 54 21.24 1.44 -6.33
C GLN A 54 21.79 1.44 -4.89
N GLY A 55 20.91 1.63 -3.91
CA GLY A 55 21.27 1.64 -2.49
C GLY A 55 21.68 3.00 -1.92
N TRP A 56 21.89 4.03 -2.76
CA TRP A 56 22.08 5.38 -2.26
C TRP A 56 20.74 6.03 -1.91
N LYS A 57 20.67 6.66 -0.73
CA LYS A 57 19.43 7.18 -0.13
C LYS A 57 18.67 8.19 -0.99
N HIS A 58 19.36 8.94 -1.86
CA HIS A 58 18.76 9.97 -2.71
C HIS A 58 18.46 9.50 -4.14
N SER A 59 18.91 8.29 -4.52
CA SER A 59 18.64 7.77 -5.87
C SER A 59 17.15 7.73 -6.22
N PRO A 60 16.24 7.29 -5.32
CA PRO A 60 14.81 7.29 -5.62
C PRO A 60 14.24 8.67 -5.89
N THR A 61 14.62 9.68 -5.09
CA THR A 61 14.13 11.06 -5.21
C THR A 61 14.58 11.69 -6.53
N ILE A 62 15.86 11.53 -6.89
CA ILE A 62 16.40 12.04 -8.15
C ILE A 62 15.72 11.35 -9.33
N CYS A 63 15.57 10.03 -9.27
CA CYS A 63 14.93 9.28 -10.34
C CYS A 63 13.47 9.68 -10.52
N HIS A 64 12.72 9.79 -9.43
CA HIS A 64 11.33 10.22 -9.45
C HIS A 64 11.18 11.58 -10.13
N GLY A 65 11.99 12.58 -9.71
CA GLY A 65 11.95 13.93 -10.26
C GLY A 65 12.32 14.01 -11.74
N LEU A 66 13.30 13.21 -12.20
CA LEU A 66 13.68 13.18 -13.61
C LEU A 66 12.60 12.54 -14.49
N ILE A 67 11.96 11.46 -14.03
CA ILE A 67 10.84 10.84 -14.73
C ILE A 67 9.66 11.82 -14.77
N GLN A 68 9.34 12.46 -13.65
CA GLN A 68 8.25 13.44 -13.56
C GLN A 68 8.48 14.60 -14.54
N ALA A 69 9.67 15.20 -14.54
CA ALA A 69 10.02 16.28 -15.46
C ALA A 69 9.94 15.86 -16.94
N ALA A 70 10.30 14.61 -17.25
CA ALA A 70 10.16 14.08 -18.60
C ALA A 70 8.69 13.93 -19.02
N LEU A 71 7.84 13.42 -18.11
CA LEU A 71 6.41 13.25 -18.34
C LEU A 71 5.70 14.60 -18.49
N GLU A 72 6.02 15.58 -17.65
CA GLU A 72 5.50 16.95 -17.74
C GLU A 72 5.90 17.62 -19.06
N LYS A 73 7.20 17.59 -19.41
CA LYS A 73 7.70 18.16 -20.67
C LYS A 73 7.11 17.48 -21.90
N GLY A 74 6.82 16.18 -21.81
CA GLY A 74 6.21 15.40 -22.87
C GLY A 74 4.69 15.53 -22.97
N GLU A 75 4.06 16.35 -22.13
CA GLU A 75 2.61 16.50 -22.02
C GLU A 75 1.94 15.12 -21.85
N ALA A 76 2.47 14.33 -20.91
CA ALA A 76 1.97 13.01 -20.60
C ALA A 76 0.47 13.09 -20.26
N PRO A 77 -0.33 12.09 -20.68
CA PRO A 77 -1.72 12.00 -20.28
C PRO A 77 -1.81 11.82 -18.75
N GLU A 78 -3.02 11.95 -18.21
CA GLU A 78 -3.27 11.72 -16.78
C GLU A 78 -2.72 10.35 -16.33
N HIS A 79 -1.88 10.36 -15.28
CA HIS A 79 -1.17 9.20 -14.77
C HIS A 79 -0.82 9.40 -13.28
N LEU A 80 -0.44 8.32 -12.60
CA LEU A 80 0.22 8.37 -11.30
C LEU A 80 1.59 7.75 -11.42
N GLN A 81 2.55 8.37 -10.75
CA GLN A 81 3.93 7.93 -10.71
C GLN A 81 4.37 7.75 -9.26
N TYR A 82 5.08 6.66 -9.00
CA TYR A 82 5.84 6.46 -7.78
C TYR A 82 7.21 5.91 -8.12
N ILE A 83 8.24 6.76 -8.03
CA ILE A 83 9.59 6.44 -8.47
C ILE A 83 9.59 5.96 -9.93
N ASP A 84 9.75 4.66 -10.18
CA ASP A 84 9.84 3.96 -11.46
C ASP A 84 8.55 3.23 -11.86
N ASP A 85 7.57 3.14 -10.95
CA ASP A 85 6.25 2.57 -11.21
C ASP A 85 5.29 3.66 -11.70
N ILE A 86 4.69 3.46 -12.88
CA ILE A 86 3.68 4.34 -13.45
C ILE A 86 2.39 3.57 -13.70
N ILE A 87 1.25 4.18 -13.41
CA ILE A 87 -0.07 3.67 -13.74
C ILE A 87 -0.89 4.71 -14.52
N VAL A 88 -1.62 4.22 -15.51
CA VAL A 88 -2.65 4.96 -16.24
C VAL A 88 -3.98 4.24 -16.14
N TRP A 89 -5.07 5.00 -16.28
CA TRP A 89 -6.42 4.49 -16.14
C TRP A 89 -7.39 5.11 -17.15
N GLY A 90 -8.57 4.49 -17.27
CA GLY A 90 -9.64 4.94 -18.15
C GLY A 90 -10.88 4.05 -18.09
N ASN A 91 -11.86 4.39 -18.93
CA ASN A 91 -13.13 3.66 -18.99
C ASN A 91 -13.17 2.63 -20.13
N ARG A 92 -12.22 2.72 -21.08
CA ARG A 92 -12.10 1.82 -22.22
C ARG A 92 -10.68 1.27 -22.33
N ALA A 93 -10.55 0.00 -22.68
CA ALA A 93 -9.24 -0.63 -22.85
C ALA A 93 -8.34 0.11 -23.86
N MET A 94 -8.93 0.53 -25.01
CA MET A 94 -8.19 1.22 -26.07
C MET A 94 -7.63 2.58 -25.61
N GLU A 95 -8.43 3.37 -24.89
CA GLU A 95 -8.01 4.66 -24.32
C GLU A 95 -6.78 4.48 -23.41
N VAL A 96 -6.82 3.47 -22.54
CA VAL A 96 -5.73 3.19 -21.60
C VAL A 96 -4.47 2.70 -22.33
N PHE A 97 -4.65 1.91 -23.38
CA PHE A 97 -3.55 1.47 -24.24
C PHE A 97 -2.85 2.67 -24.91
N GLU A 98 -3.61 3.58 -25.52
CA GLU A 98 -3.09 4.80 -26.17
C GLU A 98 -2.37 5.71 -25.17
N LYS A 99 -2.93 5.89 -23.96
CA LYS A 99 -2.26 6.63 -22.88
C LYS A 99 -0.92 6.00 -22.50
N GLY A 100 -0.90 4.68 -22.33
CA GLY A 100 0.31 3.92 -21.99
C GLY A 100 1.38 4.03 -23.08
N GLU A 101 0.99 3.92 -24.35
CA GLU A 101 1.90 4.08 -25.49
C GLU A 101 2.51 5.49 -25.52
N LYS A 102 1.69 6.54 -25.33
CA LYS A 102 2.18 7.93 -25.27
C LYS A 102 3.22 8.11 -24.17
N ILE A 103 2.98 7.57 -22.97
CA ILE A 103 3.94 7.62 -21.85
C ILE A 103 5.24 6.91 -22.21
N ILE A 104 5.18 5.70 -22.78
CA ILE A 104 6.37 4.95 -23.19
C ILE A 104 7.19 5.77 -24.20
N GLN A 105 6.54 6.40 -25.18
CA GLN A 105 7.24 7.23 -26.16
C GLN A 105 7.95 8.43 -25.53
N ILE A 106 7.32 9.09 -24.54
CA ILE A 106 7.93 10.20 -23.81
C ILE A 106 9.18 9.73 -23.05
N LEU A 107 9.07 8.61 -22.34
CA LEU A 107 10.17 8.05 -21.53
C LEU A 107 11.35 7.59 -22.40
N LEU A 108 11.06 6.94 -23.54
CA LEU A 108 12.09 6.53 -24.50
C LEU A 108 12.83 7.75 -25.08
N LYS A 109 12.10 8.82 -25.43
CA LYS A 109 12.71 10.09 -25.90
C LYS A 109 13.56 10.76 -24.82
N ALA A 110 13.19 10.60 -23.55
CA ALA A 110 13.96 11.09 -22.41
C ALA A 110 15.18 10.21 -22.05
N GLY A 111 15.37 9.08 -22.74
CA GLY A 111 16.53 8.20 -22.56
C GLY A 111 16.34 7.12 -21.48
N PHE A 112 15.12 6.90 -20.98
CA PHE A 112 14.83 5.77 -20.09
C PHE A 112 14.67 4.47 -20.89
N ALA A 113 15.24 3.39 -20.36
CA ALA A 113 15.06 2.05 -20.92
C ALA A 113 13.82 1.38 -20.33
N ILE A 114 12.92 0.89 -21.19
CA ILE A 114 11.70 0.18 -20.78
C ILE A 114 11.75 -1.24 -21.33
N LYS A 115 11.56 -2.23 -20.44
CA LYS A 115 11.44 -3.64 -20.84
C LYS A 115 9.99 -3.94 -21.17
N GLN A 116 9.73 -4.55 -22.32
CA GLN A 116 8.38 -4.97 -22.72
C GLN A 116 7.71 -5.88 -21.68
N SER A 117 8.48 -6.79 -21.05
CA SER A 117 7.99 -7.68 -19.99
C SER A 117 7.52 -6.97 -18.71
N LYS A 118 7.83 -5.67 -18.57
CA LYS A 118 7.47 -4.81 -17.43
C LYS A 118 6.35 -3.83 -17.76
N VAL A 119 5.84 -3.87 -18.98
CA VAL A 119 4.63 -3.16 -19.40
C VAL A 119 3.48 -4.14 -19.33
N LYS A 120 2.48 -3.85 -18.48
CA LYS A 120 1.21 -4.56 -18.48
C LYS A 120 0.19 -3.70 -19.21
N GLY A 121 -0.32 -4.22 -20.32
CA GLY A 121 -1.34 -3.56 -21.12
C GLY A 121 -2.67 -3.38 -20.38
N ALA A 122 -3.65 -2.82 -21.08
CA ALA A 122 -4.96 -2.54 -20.50
C ALA A 122 -5.62 -3.78 -19.91
N ALA A 123 -5.84 -3.77 -18.60
CA ALA A 123 -6.49 -4.83 -17.84
C ALA A 123 -7.45 -4.24 -16.82
N GLN A 124 -8.50 -5.00 -16.47
CA GLN A 124 -9.45 -4.63 -15.42
C GLN A 124 -8.96 -5.01 -14.01
N GLU A 125 -7.95 -5.88 -13.95
CA GLU A 125 -7.26 -6.28 -12.73
C GLU A 125 -5.76 -6.02 -12.90
N ILE A 126 -5.18 -5.25 -11.98
CA ILE A 126 -3.75 -4.96 -11.94
C ILE A 126 -3.23 -5.01 -10.51
N GLN A 127 -1.91 -5.11 -10.36
CA GLN A 127 -1.23 -4.91 -9.10
C GLN A 127 -0.30 -3.72 -9.23
N PHE A 128 -0.44 -2.75 -8.34
CA PHE A 128 0.33 -1.50 -8.31
C PHE A 128 0.66 -1.14 -6.87
N LEU A 129 1.92 -0.80 -6.59
CA LEU A 129 2.44 -0.53 -5.24
C LEU A 129 2.11 -1.60 -4.21
N GLY A 130 2.17 -2.87 -4.63
CA GLY A 130 1.91 -4.03 -3.77
C GLY A 130 0.43 -4.31 -3.52
N VAL A 131 -0.49 -3.51 -4.08
CA VAL A 131 -1.93 -3.60 -3.86
C VAL A 131 -2.63 -4.10 -5.13
N LYS A 132 -3.66 -4.94 -4.99
CA LYS A 132 -4.48 -5.40 -6.11
C LYS A 132 -5.62 -4.40 -6.34
N TRP A 133 -5.80 -3.99 -7.58
CA TRP A 133 -6.83 -3.07 -8.03
C TRP A 133 -7.75 -3.79 -9.02
N GLN A 134 -9.06 -3.73 -8.77
CA GLN A 134 -10.06 -4.33 -9.65
C GLN A 134 -11.39 -3.58 -9.53
N ASP A 135 -11.93 -3.12 -10.66
CA ASP A 135 -13.21 -2.38 -10.72
C ASP A 135 -13.25 -1.17 -9.75
N GLY A 136 -12.16 -0.40 -9.70
CA GLY A 136 -11.99 0.71 -8.76
C GLY A 136 -11.80 0.31 -7.30
N ARG A 137 -11.77 -0.98 -6.97
CA ARG A 137 -11.64 -1.48 -5.59
C ARG A 137 -10.20 -1.83 -5.24
N GLN A 138 -9.82 -1.49 -4.02
CA GLN A 138 -8.57 -1.90 -3.41
C GLN A 138 -8.73 -3.26 -2.72
N GLN A 139 -7.81 -4.19 -2.99
CA GLN A 139 -7.80 -5.54 -2.44
C GLN A 139 -6.40 -5.98 -2.00
N ILE A 140 -6.35 -6.90 -1.03
CA ILE A 140 -5.12 -7.63 -0.69
C ILE A 140 -4.85 -8.63 -1.83
N PRO A 141 -3.64 -8.66 -2.44
CA PRO A 141 -3.32 -9.65 -3.46
C PRO A 141 -3.46 -11.08 -2.93
N THR A 142 -4.02 -11.99 -3.74
CA THR A 142 -4.25 -13.40 -3.36
C THR A 142 -2.96 -14.09 -2.90
N GLU A 143 -1.82 -13.78 -3.53
CA GLU A 143 -0.51 -14.29 -3.15
C GLU A 143 -0.10 -13.89 -1.74
N VAL A 144 -0.45 -12.67 -1.32
CA VAL A 144 -0.18 -12.15 0.03
C VAL A 144 -1.09 -12.83 1.04
N ILE A 145 -2.38 -12.98 0.72
CA ILE A 145 -3.34 -13.74 1.54
C ILE A 145 -2.81 -15.16 1.75
N ASN A 146 -2.47 -15.88 0.68
CA ASN A 146 -1.98 -17.26 0.75
C ASN A 146 -0.69 -17.39 1.58
N LYS A 147 0.24 -16.44 1.43
CA LYS A 147 1.48 -16.43 2.24
C LYS A 147 1.18 -16.26 3.72
N ILE A 148 0.30 -15.32 4.08
CA ILE A 148 -0.07 -15.05 5.47
C ILE A 148 -0.84 -16.23 6.07
N THR A 149 -1.82 -16.80 5.34
CA THR A 149 -2.61 -17.94 5.82
C THR A 149 -1.79 -19.22 5.95
N ALA A 150 -0.69 -19.36 5.21
CA ALA A 150 0.25 -20.47 5.34
C ALA A 150 1.28 -20.32 6.49
N MET A 151 1.42 -19.12 7.10
CA MET A 151 2.40 -18.92 8.17
C MET A 151 2.11 -19.81 9.39
N SER A 152 3.16 -20.37 9.97
CA SER A 152 3.07 -21.10 11.25
C SER A 152 3.03 -20.14 12.43
N PRO A 153 2.50 -20.54 13.60
CA PRO A 153 2.54 -19.73 14.80
C PRO A 153 3.99 -19.30 15.15
N PRO A 154 4.22 -18.01 15.42
CA PRO A 154 5.51 -17.51 15.87
C PRO A 154 6.02 -18.22 17.12
N THR A 155 7.32 -18.50 17.15
CA THR A 155 8.02 -19.15 18.27
C THR A 155 8.91 -18.18 19.07
N SER A 156 8.99 -16.92 18.64
CA SER A 156 9.80 -15.89 19.29
C SER A 156 9.19 -14.49 19.14
N LYS A 157 9.59 -13.55 20.01
CA LYS A 157 9.18 -12.14 19.91
C LYS A 157 9.49 -11.54 18.54
N LYS A 158 10.65 -11.89 17.97
CA LYS A 158 11.12 -11.39 16.68
C LYS A 158 10.22 -11.89 15.55
N GLU A 159 9.82 -13.17 15.58
CA GLU A 159 8.87 -13.74 14.63
C GLU A 159 7.49 -13.10 14.77
N THR A 160 7.01 -12.87 16.00
CA THR A 160 5.73 -12.18 16.20
C THR A 160 5.76 -10.75 15.69
N GLN A 161 6.86 -10.01 15.89
CA GLN A 161 7.04 -8.67 15.33
C GLN A 161 7.06 -8.69 13.81
N ALA A 162 7.75 -9.67 13.20
CA ALA A 162 7.77 -9.82 11.75
C ALA A 162 6.37 -10.15 11.20
N PHE A 163 5.64 -11.04 11.86
CA PHE A 163 4.25 -11.36 11.52
C PHE A 163 3.36 -10.12 11.59
N LEU A 164 3.34 -9.41 12.73
CA LEU A 164 2.56 -8.18 12.94
C LEU A 164 2.91 -7.09 11.92
N SER A 165 4.18 -6.99 11.55
CA SER A 165 4.64 -6.03 10.53
C SER A 165 4.10 -6.39 9.14
N ALA A 166 4.08 -7.69 8.79
CA ALA A 166 3.56 -8.17 7.51
C ALA A 166 2.05 -7.94 7.36
N ILE A 167 1.28 -8.15 8.43
CA ILE A 167 -0.17 -7.96 8.42
C ILE A 167 -0.60 -6.50 8.66
N GLY A 168 0.24 -5.70 9.34
CA GLY A 168 -0.09 -4.34 9.74
C GLY A 168 -0.30 -3.38 8.58
N PHE A 169 0.32 -3.64 7.42
CA PHE A 169 0.06 -2.89 6.19
C PHE A 169 -1.40 -3.00 5.73
N TRP A 170 -2.05 -4.13 6.00
CA TRP A 170 -3.41 -4.45 5.54
C TRP A 170 -4.50 -4.13 6.56
N ARG A 171 -4.15 -3.53 7.71
CA ARG A 171 -5.10 -3.25 8.81
C ARG A 171 -6.36 -2.51 8.38
N MET A 172 -6.29 -1.67 7.34
CA MET A 172 -7.43 -0.90 6.83
C MET A 172 -8.50 -1.76 6.14
N HIS A 173 -8.19 -3.02 5.81
CA HIS A 173 -9.11 -4.01 5.25
C HIS A 173 -9.77 -4.89 6.31
N ILE A 174 -9.35 -4.75 7.58
CA ILE A 174 -9.67 -5.68 8.66
C ILE A 174 -10.45 -4.93 9.74
N PRO A 175 -11.74 -5.23 9.93
CA PRO A 175 -12.52 -4.71 11.06
C PRO A 175 -11.84 -5.06 12.39
N GLU A 176 -11.84 -4.12 13.34
CA GLU A 176 -11.36 -4.36 14.72
C GLU A 176 -9.93 -4.94 14.82
N TYR A 177 -9.08 -4.68 13.82
CA TYR A 177 -7.71 -5.19 13.73
C TYR A 177 -6.95 -5.14 15.07
N SER A 178 -6.90 -3.96 15.71
CA SER A 178 -6.13 -3.71 16.93
C SER A 178 -6.63 -4.51 18.13
N GLN A 179 -7.92 -4.80 18.21
CA GLN A 179 -8.51 -5.64 19.24
C GLN A 179 -8.05 -7.09 19.05
N ILE A 180 -8.13 -7.60 17.81
CA ILE A 180 -7.76 -8.97 17.45
C ILE A 180 -6.27 -9.22 17.74
N VAL A 181 -5.38 -8.31 17.30
CA VAL A 181 -3.93 -8.53 17.43
C VAL A 181 -3.36 -8.08 18.79
N SER A 182 -4.18 -7.55 19.69
CA SER A 182 -3.74 -7.08 21.01
C SER A 182 -2.93 -8.13 21.79
N PRO A 183 -3.35 -9.41 21.90
CA PRO A 183 -2.59 -10.44 22.59
C PRO A 183 -1.20 -10.69 21.98
N LEU A 184 -1.06 -10.49 20.66
CA LEU A 184 0.21 -10.64 19.95
C LEU A 184 1.15 -9.46 20.24
N TYR A 185 0.63 -8.23 20.32
CA TYR A 185 1.45 -7.09 20.72
C TYR A 185 1.97 -7.22 22.16
N LEU A 186 1.17 -7.80 23.08
CA LEU A 186 1.58 -8.00 24.47
C LEU A 186 2.86 -8.85 24.59
N VAL A 187 3.01 -9.91 23.79
CA VAL A 187 4.20 -10.77 23.84
C VAL A 187 5.44 -10.14 23.20
N THR A 188 5.26 -9.14 22.35
CA THR A 188 6.38 -8.41 21.71
C THR A 188 6.98 -7.31 22.60
N ARG A 189 6.34 -6.98 23.73
CA ARG A 189 6.82 -5.93 24.63
C ARG A 189 8.16 -6.33 25.24
N LYS A 190 9.12 -5.39 25.26
CA LYS A 190 10.48 -5.64 25.78
C LYS A 190 10.47 -6.19 27.21
N LYS A 191 9.58 -5.69 28.07
CA LYS A 191 9.47 -6.04 29.49
C LYS A 191 8.85 -7.42 29.78
N ASN A 192 8.17 -8.01 28.80
CA ASN A 192 7.42 -9.26 29.01
C ASN A 192 8.26 -10.43 28.52
N ASP A 193 8.20 -11.60 29.16
CA ASP A 193 8.77 -12.81 28.56
C ASP A 193 7.92 -13.28 27.37
N PHE A 194 8.54 -14.04 26.47
CA PHE A 194 7.79 -14.62 25.36
C PHE A 194 6.97 -15.80 25.88
N HIS A 195 5.65 -15.65 25.87
CA HIS A 195 4.70 -16.70 26.22
C HIS A 195 3.67 -16.84 25.11
N TRP A 196 3.57 -18.03 24.52
CA TRP A 196 2.58 -18.32 23.48
C TRP A 196 1.50 -19.25 24.04
N GLY A 197 0.42 -18.65 24.54
CA GLY A 197 -0.69 -19.36 25.15
C GLY A 197 -1.92 -19.45 24.24
N PRO A 198 -3.06 -19.94 24.79
CA PRO A 198 -4.32 -20.03 24.06
C PRO A 198 -4.80 -18.70 23.48
N GLU A 199 -4.63 -17.59 24.20
CA GLU A 199 -5.03 -16.25 23.73
C GLU A 199 -4.24 -15.80 22.50
N GLN A 200 -2.92 -16.02 22.48
CA GLN A 200 -2.08 -15.69 21.32
C GLN A 200 -2.41 -16.59 20.14
N GLN A 201 -2.63 -17.89 20.40
CA GLN A 201 -3.00 -18.84 19.37
C GLN A 201 -4.36 -18.50 18.75
N GLN A 202 -5.34 -18.09 19.55
CA GLN A 202 -6.65 -17.64 19.09
C GLN A 202 -6.53 -16.35 18.27
N ALA A 203 -5.81 -15.34 18.77
CA ALA A 203 -5.57 -14.09 18.05
C ALA A 203 -4.88 -14.33 16.70
N PHE A 204 -3.89 -15.22 16.66
CA PHE A 204 -3.18 -15.62 15.46
C PHE A 204 -4.08 -16.33 14.44
N ALA A 205 -4.93 -17.25 14.89
CA ALA A 205 -5.89 -17.92 14.01
C ALA A 205 -6.94 -16.94 13.48
N GLN A 206 -7.51 -16.11 14.35
CA GLN A 206 -8.55 -15.13 14.02
C GLN A 206 -8.03 -14.12 12.99
N ILE A 207 -6.86 -13.52 13.20
CA ILE A 207 -6.36 -12.50 12.26
C ILE A 207 -6.05 -13.09 10.88
N LYS A 208 -5.60 -14.35 10.82
CA LYS A 208 -5.41 -15.06 9.54
C LYS A 208 -6.73 -15.29 8.83
N GLN A 209 -7.79 -15.63 9.58
CA GLN A 209 -9.13 -15.77 9.04
C GLN A 209 -9.68 -14.43 8.52
N GLU A 210 -9.52 -13.34 9.27
CA GLU A 210 -9.96 -12.01 8.82
C GLU A 210 -9.21 -11.56 7.56
N ILE A 211 -7.91 -11.84 7.45
CA ILE A 211 -7.14 -11.54 6.23
C ILE A 211 -7.62 -12.36 5.03
N ALA A 212 -8.00 -13.62 5.25
CA ALA A 212 -8.55 -14.47 4.19
C ALA A 212 -9.90 -13.95 3.66
N HIS A 213 -10.67 -13.29 4.51
CA HIS A 213 -11.99 -12.70 4.19
C HIS A 213 -11.94 -11.18 4.10
N ALA A 214 -10.75 -10.60 3.94
CA ALA A 214 -10.53 -9.17 3.96
C ALA A 214 -11.41 -8.47 2.92
N VAL A 215 -12.09 -7.41 3.34
CA VAL A 215 -13.07 -6.76 2.48
C VAL A 215 -12.37 -5.89 1.44
N ALA A 216 -12.83 -5.99 0.20
CA ALA A 216 -12.42 -5.08 -0.87
C ALA A 216 -12.94 -3.67 -0.55
N LEU A 217 -12.05 -2.70 -0.49
CA LEU A 217 -12.41 -1.31 -0.23
C LEU A 217 -12.84 -0.65 -1.55
N GLY A 218 -13.98 0.04 -1.53
CA GLY A 218 -14.53 0.69 -2.72
C GLY A 218 -13.86 2.01 -3.05
N PRO A 219 -13.97 2.49 -4.30
CA PRO A 219 -13.50 3.82 -4.66
C PRO A 219 -14.33 4.88 -3.94
N VAL A 220 -13.68 5.97 -3.51
CA VAL A 220 -14.36 7.11 -2.91
C VAL A 220 -15.12 7.87 -4.00
N ARG A 221 -16.45 7.93 -3.89
CA ARG A 221 -17.28 8.74 -4.78
C ARG A 221 -17.71 10.03 -4.12
N THR A 222 -17.87 11.06 -4.94
CA THR A 222 -18.40 12.37 -4.54
C THR A 222 -19.67 12.65 -5.33
N GLY A 223 -20.67 13.24 -4.68
CA GLY A 223 -21.92 13.64 -5.34
C GLY A 223 -22.97 14.05 -4.31
N PRO A 224 -24.00 14.81 -4.73
CA PRO A 224 -25.01 15.35 -3.82
C PRO A 224 -25.78 14.26 -3.07
N ASP A 225 -25.95 13.09 -3.68
CA ASP A 225 -26.72 11.97 -3.12
C ASP A 225 -25.85 10.87 -2.51
N VAL A 226 -24.53 11.06 -2.48
CA VAL A 226 -23.59 10.11 -1.88
C VAL A 226 -23.53 10.36 -0.37
N LYS A 227 -23.83 9.33 0.42
CA LYS A 227 -23.83 9.42 1.89
C LYS A 227 -22.68 8.63 2.49
N ASN A 228 -21.84 9.30 3.26
CA ASN A 228 -20.85 8.65 4.10
C ASN A 228 -21.46 8.33 5.47
N MET A 229 -21.21 7.13 5.96
CA MET A 229 -21.68 6.62 7.25
C MET A 229 -20.46 6.16 8.02
N LEU A 230 -20.20 6.81 9.14
CA LEU A 230 -19.16 6.42 10.08
C LEU A 230 -19.83 5.65 11.22
N TYR A 231 -19.38 4.42 11.43
CA TYR A 231 -19.77 3.64 12.61
C TYR A 231 -18.59 3.56 13.55
N SER A 232 -18.73 4.11 14.75
CA SER A 232 -17.78 3.96 15.85
C SER A 232 -18.26 2.88 16.80
N ALA A 233 -17.32 2.16 17.41
CA ALA A 233 -17.61 1.18 18.46
C ALA A 233 -16.48 1.17 19.49
N ALA A 234 -16.86 1.01 20.76
CA ALA A 234 -15.94 0.73 21.85
C ALA A 234 -16.00 -0.77 22.25
N GLY A 235 -14.91 -1.49 22.01
CA GLY A 235 -14.73 -2.85 22.49
C GLY A 235 -14.02 -2.90 23.85
N ASN A 236 -13.94 -4.09 24.45
CA ASN A 236 -13.30 -4.25 25.77
C ASN A 236 -11.84 -3.75 25.82
N ASN A 237 -11.09 -3.97 24.74
CA ASN A 237 -9.65 -3.74 24.68
C ASN A 237 -9.24 -2.58 23.76
N GLY A 238 -10.19 -1.88 23.16
CA GLY A 238 -9.91 -0.78 22.26
C GLY A 238 -11.14 -0.28 21.53
N LEU A 239 -10.95 0.81 20.79
CA LEU A 239 -11.96 1.45 19.97
C LEU A 239 -11.72 1.19 18.48
N SER A 240 -12.77 1.32 17.69
CA SER A 240 -12.72 1.16 16.25
C SER A 240 -13.73 2.04 15.54
N TRP A 241 -13.42 2.38 14.30
CA TRP A 241 -14.41 2.92 13.38
C TRP A 241 -14.37 2.20 12.04
N SER A 242 -15.50 2.23 11.34
CA SER A 242 -15.61 1.80 9.97
C SER A 242 -16.32 2.87 9.15
N LEU A 243 -15.71 3.26 8.02
CA LEU A 243 -16.26 4.23 7.11
C LEU A 243 -16.91 3.51 5.94
N TRP A 244 -18.19 3.79 5.72
CA TRP A 244 -18.98 3.20 4.66
C TRP A 244 -19.58 4.29 3.78
N GLN A 245 -19.79 3.97 2.51
CA GLN A 245 -20.42 4.86 1.55
C GLN A 245 -21.65 4.20 0.95
N LYS A 246 -22.78 4.91 0.98
CA LYS A 246 -24.01 4.54 0.29
C LYS A 246 -24.16 5.42 -0.94
N VAL A 247 -24.22 4.78 -2.10
CA VAL A 247 -24.38 5.43 -3.39
C VAL A 247 -25.76 5.09 -3.95
N PRO A 248 -26.48 6.05 -4.57
CA PRO A 248 -27.77 5.77 -5.21
C PRO A 248 -27.66 4.64 -6.25
N GLY A 249 -28.65 3.76 -6.27
CA GLY A 249 -28.70 2.61 -7.19
C GLY A 249 -27.93 1.38 -6.71
N GLU A 250 -27.24 1.43 -5.58
CA GLU A 250 -26.54 0.28 -5.00
C GLU A 250 -27.34 -0.33 -3.85
N ALA A 251 -27.47 -1.66 -3.88
CA ALA A 251 -28.24 -2.40 -2.87
C ALA A 251 -27.57 -2.35 -1.47
N TRP A 252 -26.24 -2.29 -1.44
CA TRP A 252 -25.46 -2.37 -0.21
C TRP A 252 -24.45 -1.24 -0.14
N SER A 253 -24.22 -0.74 1.08
CA SER A 253 -23.14 0.19 1.37
C SER A 253 -21.79 -0.48 1.15
N ARG A 254 -20.81 0.29 0.69
CA ARG A 254 -19.44 -0.18 0.46
C ARG A 254 -18.53 0.32 1.56
N PRO A 255 -17.59 -0.50 2.08
CA PRO A 255 -16.59 -0.03 3.01
C PRO A 255 -15.51 0.77 2.26
N LEU A 256 -15.11 1.89 2.84
CA LEU A 256 -13.99 2.71 2.41
C LEU A 256 -12.74 2.43 3.27
N GLY A 257 -12.92 1.96 4.50
CA GLY A 257 -11.82 1.56 5.35
C GLY A 257 -12.24 1.27 6.77
N PHE A 258 -11.38 0.54 7.46
CA PHE A 258 -11.49 0.23 8.87
C PHE A 258 -10.32 0.84 9.63
N TRP A 259 -10.56 1.24 10.86
CA TRP A 259 -9.52 1.67 11.77
C TRP A 259 -9.83 1.20 13.18
N SER A 260 -8.78 0.96 13.95
CA SER A 260 -8.91 0.53 15.32
C SER A 260 -7.65 0.84 16.09
N ARG A 261 -7.80 1.01 17.41
CA ARG A 261 -6.72 1.34 18.33
C ARG A 261 -7.01 0.73 19.70
N SER A 262 -6.02 0.08 20.30
CA SER A 262 -6.11 -0.35 21.70
C SER A 262 -6.10 0.85 22.64
N TYR A 263 -6.77 0.73 23.80
CA TYR A 263 -6.76 1.79 24.81
C TYR A 263 -5.35 2.09 25.33
N ARG A 264 -5.07 3.36 25.63
CA ARG A 264 -3.80 3.86 26.14
C ARG A 264 -3.94 4.30 27.60
N GLY A 265 -3.07 3.79 28.47
CA GLY A 265 -2.96 4.25 29.85
C GLY A 265 -4.30 4.23 30.60
N SER A 266 -4.76 5.40 31.04
CA SER A 266 -6.00 5.58 31.79
C SER A 266 -7.28 5.32 30.98
N GLU A 267 -7.22 5.40 29.64
CA GLU A 267 -8.40 5.16 28.77
C GLU A 267 -9.00 3.75 28.99
N ALA A 268 -8.18 2.78 29.38
CA ALA A 268 -8.64 1.43 29.66
C ALA A 268 -9.63 1.37 30.85
N ASN A 269 -9.52 2.33 31.77
CA ASN A 269 -10.33 2.43 32.98
C ASN A 269 -11.57 3.31 32.82
N TYR A 270 -11.76 3.92 31.64
CA TYR A 270 -12.95 4.70 31.34
C TYR A 270 -14.20 3.84 31.47
N THR A 271 -15.29 4.47 31.90
CA THR A 271 -16.63 3.89 31.89
C THR A 271 -17.04 3.54 30.45
N PRO A 272 -17.99 2.61 30.26
CA PRO A 272 -18.47 2.27 28.92
C PRO A 272 -18.91 3.50 28.11
N THR A 273 -19.60 4.46 28.73
CA THR A 273 -20.03 5.70 28.07
C THR A 273 -18.85 6.58 27.65
N GLU A 274 -17.85 6.76 28.50
CA GLU A 274 -16.64 7.52 28.15
C GLU A 274 -15.86 6.85 27.02
N LYS A 275 -15.83 5.51 26.98
CA LYS A 275 -15.19 4.74 25.91
C LYS A 275 -15.90 4.92 24.57
N GLU A 276 -17.24 4.93 24.56
CA GLU A 276 -18.02 5.22 23.34
C GLU A 276 -17.80 6.65 22.85
N ILE A 277 -17.79 7.63 23.76
CA ILE A 277 -17.49 9.03 23.41
C ILE A 277 -16.07 9.15 22.82
N LEU A 278 -15.08 8.49 23.44
CA LEU A 278 -13.72 8.46 22.93
C LEU A 278 -13.65 7.82 21.54
N ALA A 279 -14.39 6.73 21.30
CA ALA A 279 -14.45 6.06 20.00
C ALA A 279 -15.07 6.94 18.90
N ALA A 280 -16.02 7.81 19.26
CA ALA A 280 -16.63 8.75 18.31
C ALA A 280 -15.77 10.00 18.05
N TYR A 281 -14.85 10.33 18.97
CA TYR A 281 -13.98 11.51 18.87
C TYR A 281 -12.70 11.26 18.06
N GLU A 282 -12.10 10.07 18.18
CA GLU A 282 -10.86 9.66 17.47
C GLU A 282 -11.10 9.27 16.01
#